data_AF-A0AAJ5W4C6-F1
#
_entry.id   AF-A0AAJ5W4C6-F1
#
_cell.length_a   1.000
_cell.length_b   1.000
_cell.length_c   1.000
_cell.angle_alpha   90.00
_cell.angle_beta   90.00
_cell.angle_gamma   90.00
#
_symmetry.space_group_name_H-M   'P 1'
#
loop_
_entity.id
_entity.type
_entity.pdbx_description
1 polymer ?
#
loop_
_entity_poly.entity_id
_entity_poly.type
_entity_poly.pdbx_seq_one_letter_code
_entity_poly.pdbx_strand_id
1 'polypeptide(L)' 'MFRRDIIDELIKWKNNPERKPLLLRGARQVGKTTVVNMFSEHYEQYIYLNLEQADNSLDFTD' A
#
# COMPACT_ATOMS: atom_id res chain seq x y z
N MET A 1 -18.20 -9.50 -2.64
CA MET A 1 -16.77 -9.14 -2.46
C MET A 1 -16.42 -9.38 -1.01
N PHE A 2 -15.38 -10.16 -0.70
CA PHE A 2 -15.01 -10.46 0.69
C PHE A 2 -14.39 -9.22 1.35
N ARG A 3 -14.96 -8.79 2.48
CA ARG A 3 -14.39 -7.71 3.30
C ARG A 3 -13.10 -8.23 3.95
N ARG A 4 -12.01 -7.46 3.84
CA ARG A 4 -10.72 -7.78 4.48
C ARG A 4 -10.53 -6.88 5.68
N ASP A 5 -10.48 -7.47 6.87
CA ASP A 5 -10.41 -6.73 8.15
C ASP A 5 -9.20 -5.78 8.22
N ILE A 6 -8.09 -6.14 7.57
CA ILE A 6 -6.89 -5.28 7.49
C ILE A 6 -7.15 -3.93 6.80
N ILE A 7 -8.15 -3.81 5.93
CA ILE A 7 -8.51 -2.54 5.29
C ILE A 7 -8.98 -1.53 6.34
N ASP A 8 -9.76 -1.96 7.33
CA ASP A 8 -10.26 -1.08 8.39
C ASP A 8 -9.09 -0.54 9.23
N GLU A 9 -8.07 -1.36 9.49
CA GLU A 9 -6.85 -0.93 10.19
C GLU A 9 -6.01 0.08 9.36
N LEU A 10 -5.92 -0.12 8.04
CA LEU A 10 -5.25 0.82 7.15
C LEU A 10 -6.00 2.17 7.06
N ILE A 11 -7.33 2.14 7.08
CA ILE A 11 -8.16 3.36 7.14
C ILE A 11 -7.96 4.08 8.47
N LYS A 12 -7.94 3.37 9.60
CA LYS A 12 -7.61 3.96 10.91
C LYS A 12 -6.24 4.62 10.88
N TRP A 13 -5.24 3.96 10.30
CA TRP A 13 -3.91 4.54 10.12
C TRP A 13 -3.93 5.79 9.24
N LYS A 14 -4.63 5.78 8.10
CA LYS A 14 -4.78 6.95 7.21
C LYS A 14 -5.30 8.17 7.96
N ASN A 15 -6.33 7.96 8.77
CA ASN A 15 -7.05 9.01 9.48
C ASN A 15 -6.29 9.53 10.71
N ASN A 16 -5.18 8.89 11.10
CA ASN A 16 -4.34 9.39 12.19
C ASN A 16 -3.47 10.57 11.70
N PRO A 17 -3.57 11.75 12.32
CA PRO A 17 -2.76 12.92 11.93
C PRO A 17 -1.25 12.73 12.22
N GLU A 18 -0.87 11.88 13.17
CA GLU A 18 0.51 11.56 13.54
C GLU A 18 0.99 10.24 12.94
N ARG A 19 0.37 9.79 11.84
CA ARG A 19 0.68 8.49 11.23
C ARG A 19 2.14 8.42 10.77
N LYS A 20 2.82 7.33 11.15
CA LYS A 20 4.16 6.98 10.69
C LYS A 20 4.10 6.07 9.45
N PRO A 21 5.15 5.96 8.64
CA PRO A 21 5.18 5.01 7.52
C PRO A 21 4.82 3.58 7.96
N LEU A 22 4.07 2.86 7.13
CA LEU A 22 3.68 1.48 7.38
C LEU A 22 4.58 0.49 6.66
N LEU A 23 4.85 -0.64 7.33
CA LEU A 23 5.47 -1.81 6.73
C LEU A 23 4.50 -3.00 6.79
N LEU A 24 3.92 -3.37 5.65
CA LEU A 24 3.06 -4.56 5.55
C LEU A 24 3.91 -5.83 5.42
N ARG A 25 3.90 -6.67 6.46
CA ARG A 25 4.65 -7.93 6.50
C ARG A 25 3.74 -9.15 6.42
N GLY A 26 4.28 -10.26 5.92
CA GLY A 26 3.58 -11.54 5.81
C GLY A 26 4.25 -12.47 4.80
N ALA A 27 3.83 -13.73 4.76
CA ALA A 27 4.39 -14.74 3.86
C ALA A 27 4.27 -14.36 2.37
N ARG A 28 5.08 -14.98 1.50
CA ARG A 28 5.01 -14.75 0.05
C ARG A 28 3.62 -15.13 -0.48
N GLN A 29 3.12 -14.39 -1.47
CA GLN A 29 1.85 -14.67 -2.18
C GLN A 29 0.55 -14.62 -1.35
N VAL A 30 0.55 -14.04 -0.15
CA VAL A 30 -0.68 -13.92 0.69
C VAL A 30 -1.59 -12.74 0.33
N GLY A 31 -1.36 -12.06 -0.80
CA GLY A 31 -2.21 -10.95 -1.25
C GLY A 31 -1.90 -9.58 -0.62
N LYS A 32 -0.66 -9.34 -0.17
CA LYS A 32 -0.22 -8.02 0.35
C LYS A 32 -0.39 -6.91 -0.67
N THR A 33 0.07 -7.11 -1.91
CA THR A 33 -0.10 -6.15 -3.01
C THR A 33 -1.57 -5.88 -3.29
N THR A 34 -2.40 -6.92 -3.26
CA THR A 34 -3.86 -6.77 -3.44
C THR A 34 -4.48 -5.88 -2.37
N VAL A 35 -4.08 -6.02 -1.10
CA VAL A 35 -4.57 -5.16 -0.01
C VAL A 35 -4.15 -3.70 -0.24
N VAL A 36 -2.90 -3.46 -0.66
CA VAL A 36 -2.42 -2.10 -0.96
C VAL A 36 -3.22 -1.46 -2.08
N ASN A 37 -3.49 -2.20 -3.17
CA ASN A 37 -4.29 -1.70 -4.28
C ASN A 37 -5.72 -1.38 -3.85
N MET A 38 -6.39 -2.28 -3.11
CA MET A 38 -7.72 -2.01 -2.56
C MET A 38 -7.72 -0.78 -1.64
N PHE A 39 -6.68 -0.64 -0.80
CA PHE A 39 -6.57 0.50 0.10
C PHE A 39 -6.34 1.83 -0.66
N SER A 40 -5.67 1.79 -1.82
CA SER A 40 -5.45 2.98 -2.65
C SER A 40 -6.74 3.61 -3.18
N GLU A 41 -7.83 2.85 -3.31
CA GLU A 41 -9.16 3.36 -3.70
C GLU A 41 -9.71 4.42 -2.73
N HIS A 42 -9.16 4.48 -1.50
CA HIS A 42 -9.52 5.51 -0.52
C HIS A 42 -8.76 6.83 -0.71
N TYR A 43 -7.89 6.94 -1.71
CA TYR A 43 -7.17 8.17 -2.03
C TYR A 43 -7.61 8.68 -3.40
N GLU A 44 -7.90 9.98 -3.48
CA GLU A 44 -8.19 10.62 -4.76
C GLU A 44 -6.98 10.56 -5.69
N GLN A 45 -5.77 10.71 -5.13
CA GLN A 45 -4.49 10.67 -5.83
C GLN A 45 -3.50 9.81 -5.05
N TYR A 46 -2.74 8.96 -5.74
CA TYR A 46 -1.67 8.17 -5.18
C TYR A 46 -0.60 7.87 -6.23
N ILE A 47 0.62 7.59 -5.77
CA ILE A 47 1.72 7.14 -6.61
C ILE A 47 1.98 5.67 -6.27
N TYR A 48 1.90 4.79 -7.26
CA TYR A 48 2.23 3.38 -7.12
C TYR A 48 3.64 3.13 -7.61
N LEU A 49 4.49 2.59 -6.74
CA LEU A 49 5.88 2.26 -7.06
C LEU A 49 6.09 0.76 -6.90
N ASN A 50 6.37 0.08 -7.99
CA ASN A 50 6.83 -1.31 -7.97
C ASN A 50 8.33 -1.35 -8.23
N LEU A 51 9.12 -1.54 -7.18
CA LEU A 51 10.58 -1.56 -7.24
C LEU A 51 11.16 -2.82 -7.91
N GLU A 52 10.33 -3.83 -8.22
CA GLU A 52 10.76 -4.96 -9.05
C GLU A 52 10.76 -4.62 -10.55
N GLN A 53 10.12 -3.51 -10.94
CA GLN A 53 10.14 -3.02 -12.31
C GLN A 53 11.27 -2.00 -12.46
N ALA A 54 12.22 -2.30 -13.35
CA ALA A 54 13.39 -1.45 -13.58
C ALA A 54 13.01 -0.02 -13.99
N ASP A 55 11.90 0.17 -14.70
CA ASP A 55 11.44 1.49 -15.15
C ASP A 55 11.07 2.41 -13.95
N ASN A 56 10.37 1.86 -12.94
CA ASN A 56 10.04 2.61 -11.71
C ASN A 56 11.26 2.89 -10.82
N SER A 57 12.39 2.22 -11.07
CA SER A 57 13.61 2.46 -10.30
C SER A 57 14.42 3.64 -10.82
N LEU A 58 14.19 4.05 -12.08
CA LEU A 58 14.91 5.15 -12.73
C LEU A 58 14.63 6.50 -12.05
N ASP A 59 13.43 6.68 -11.48
CA ASP A 59 13.06 7.87 -10.70
C ASP A 59 13.88 8.04 -9.40
N PHE A 60 14.67 7.03 -9.00
CA PHE A 60 15.46 7.01 -7.76
C PHE A 60 16.96 6.87 -7.98
N THR A 61 17.43 6.90 -9.22
CA THR A 61 18.85 6.86 -9.58
C THR A 61 19.23 8.12 -10.34
N ASP A 62 20.21 8.85 -9.82
CA ASP A 62 20.80 10.06 -10.43
C ASP A 62 21.48 9.79 -11.78
#